data_AF-A0A6G5RGS6-F1
#
_entry.id   AF-A0A6G5RGS6-F1
#
_cell.length_a   1.000
_cell.length_b   1.000
_cell.length_c   1.000
_cell.angle_alpha   90.00
_cell.angle_beta   90.00
_cell.angle_gamma   90.00
#
_symmetry.space_group_name_H-M   'P 1'
#
loop_
_entity.id
_entity.type
_entity.pdbx_description
1 polymer ?
#
loop_
_entity_poly.entity_id
_entity_poly.type
_entity_poly.pdbx_seq_one_letter_code
_entity_poly.pdbx_strand_id
1 'polypeptide(L)' 'MNPTKTTYDQVHDVLVEVGLEPSEITSEAALRADLGVDSAELVEIVTGLAPGSKVDGKALKSVVTVADLVVFLDNLA' A
#
# COMPACT_ATOMS: atom_id res chain seq x y z
N MET A 1 1.00 -18.75 -18.06
CA MET A 1 2.15 -18.18 -17.33
C MET A 1 1.58 -17.02 -16.53
N ASN A 2 1.44 -17.15 -15.20
CA ASN A 2 1.16 -15.97 -14.40
C ASN A 2 2.50 -15.27 -14.20
N PRO A 3 2.72 -14.06 -14.74
CA PRO A 3 3.88 -13.29 -14.34
C PRO A 3 3.77 -13.11 -12.82
N THR A 4 4.84 -13.42 -12.10
CA THR A 4 4.92 -13.20 -10.65
C THR A 4 4.65 -11.71 -10.42
N LYS A 5 3.47 -11.36 -9.89
CA LYS A 5 3.12 -9.97 -9.59
C LYS A 5 4.15 -9.40 -8.62
N THR A 6 4.61 -8.18 -8.90
CA THR A 6 5.49 -7.44 -7.99
C THR A 6 4.69 -6.92 -6.79
N THR A 7 5.37 -6.55 -5.71
CA THR A 7 4.74 -5.89 -4.56
C THR A 7 4.03 -4.61 -4.98
N TYR A 8 4.59 -3.86 -5.93
CA TYR A 8 3.92 -2.69 -6.51
C TYR A 8 2.60 -3.06 -7.20
N ASP A 9 2.58 -4.12 -8.02
CA ASP A 9 1.34 -4.55 -8.69
C ASP A 9 0.26 -4.93 -7.66
N GLN A 10 0.64 -5.62 -6.59
CA GLN A 10 -0.28 -6.00 -5.51
C GLN A 10 -0.82 -4.77 -4.76
N VAL A 11 0.07 -3.82 -4.41
CA VAL A 11 -0.33 -2.56 -3.78
C VAL A 11 -1.27 -1.78 -4.69
N HIS A 12 -0.93 -1.66 -5.97
CA HIS A 12 -1.75 -0.97 -6.95
C HIS A 12 -3.14 -1.61 -7.05
N ASP A 13 -3.23 -2.93 -7.18
CA ASP A 13 -4.52 -3.62 -7.27
C ASP A 13 -5.40 -3.39 -6.04
N VAL A 14 -4.84 -3.49 -4.83
CA VAL A 14 -5.60 -3.27 -3.59
C VAL A 14 -6.05 -1.82 -3.47
N LEU A 15 -5.21 -0.85 -3.87
CA LEU A 15 -5.57 0.56 -3.92
C LEU A 15 -6.71 0.83 -4.91
N VAL A 16 -6.74 0.14 -6.06
CA VAL A 16 -7.87 0.20 -6.99
C VAL A 16 -9.12 -0.46 -6.40
N GLU A 17 -8.99 -1.57 -5.68
CA GLU A 17 -10.11 -2.28 -5.04
C GLU A 17 -10.79 -1.46 -3.94
N VAL A 18 -10.05 -0.60 -3.23
CA VAL A 18 -10.63 0.36 -2.26
C VAL A 18 -11.30 1.57 -2.93
N GLY A 19 -11.19 1.69 -4.26
CA GLY A 19 -11.90 2.71 -5.04
C GLY A 19 -11.07 3.91 -5.46
N LEU A 20 -9.73 3.81 -5.44
CA LEU A 20 -8.86 4.86 -5.96
C LEU A 20 -8.71 4.76 -7.47
N GLU A 21 -8.56 5.91 -8.13
CA GLU A 21 -8.39 5.97 -9.57
C GLU A 21 -7.00 5.42 -9.98
N PRO A 22 -6.92 4.41 -10.87
CA PRO A 22 -5.66 3.80 -11.29
C PRO A 22 -4.66 4.80 -11.86
N SER A 23 -5.14 5.87 -12.50
CA SER A 23 -4.28 6.92 -13.06
C SER A 23 -3.65 7.83 -12.01
N GLU A 24 -4.21 7.88 -10.80
CA GLU A 24 -3.69 8.68 -9.68
C GLU A 24 -2.69 7.88 -8.83
N ILE A 25 -2.76 6.54 -8.88
CA ILE A 25 -1.85 5.64 -8.17
C ILE A 25 -0.49 5.64 -8.87
N THR A 26 0.40 6.53 -8.42
CA THR A 26 1.79 6.60 -8.86
C THR A 26 2.72 6.36 -7.68
N SER A 27 3.96 5.93 -7.92
CA SER A 27 4.94 5.67 -6.86
C SER A 27 5.19 6.90 -5.96
N GLU A 28 5.11 8.11 -6.53
CA GLU A 28 5.34 9.37 -5.81
C GLU A 28 4.09 9.91 -5.12
N ALA A 29 2.89 9.38 -5.45
CA ALA A 29 1.64 9.84 -4.85
C ALA A 29 1.66 9.64 -3.33
N ALA A 30 1.33 10.70 -2.60
CA ALA A 30 1.17 10.65 -1.16
C ALA A 30 -0.17 9.98 -0.81
N LEU A 31 -0.11 8.89 -0.04
CA LEU A 31 -1.29 8.09 0.32
C LEU A 31 -2.38 8.94 0.96
N ARG A 32 -2.00 9.83 1.90
CA ARG A 32 -2.96 10.69 2.62
C ARG A 32 -3.30 11.97 1.88
N ALA A 33 -2.30 12.61 1.28
CA ALA A 33 -2.47 13.95 0.74
C ALA A 33 -3.03 13.94 -0.68
N ASP A 34 -2.63 12.96 -1.50
CA ASP A 34 -3.05 12.87 -2.90
C ASP A 34 -4.16 11.83 -3.06
N LEU A 35 -4.03 10.65 -2.43
CA LEU A 35 -4.99 9.55 -2.57
C LEU A 35 -6.09 9.53 -1.49
N GLY A 36 -5.99 10.38 -0.46
CA GLY A 36 -6.99 10.47 0.60
C GLY A 36 -7.07 9.25 1.54
N VAL A 37 -6.13 8.32 1.47
CA VAL A 37 -6.07 7.10 2.29
C VAL A 37 -5.83 7.47 3.75
N ASP A 38 -6.77 7.12 4.62
CA ASP A 38 -6.66 7.37 6.05
C ASP A 38 -5.79 6.31 6.77
N SER A 39 -5.58 6.49 8.08
CA SER A 39 -4.75 5.55 8.86
C SER A 39 -5.39 4.18 9.08
N ALA A 40 -6.72 4.09 9.08
CA ALA A 40 -7.44 2.83 9.21
C ALA A 40 -7.42 2.05 7.89
N GLU A 41 -7.68 2.73 6.77
CA GLU A 41 -7.56 2.18 5.41
C GLU A 41 -6.14 1.66 5.14
N LEU A 42 -5.11 2.41 5.53
CA LEU A 42 -3.73 1.97 5.40
C LEU A 42 -3.44 0.67 6.18
N VAL A 43 -4.02 0.52 7.37
CA VAL A 43 -3.90 -0.72 8.17
C VAL A 43 -4.61 -1.88 7.47
N GLU A 44 -5.79 -1.65 6.91
CA GLU A 44 -6.55 -2.66 6.17
C GLU A 44 -5.81 -3.11 4.90
N ILE A 45 -5.28 -2.17 4.12
CA ILE A 45 -4.49 -2.44 2.92
C ILE A 45 -3.28 -3.32 3.25
N VAL A 46 -2.48 -2.92 4.25
CA VAL A 46 -1.27 -3.67 4.65
C VAL A 46 -1.65 -5.05 5.21
N THR A 47 -2.74 -5.15 5.98
CA THR A 47 -3.20 -6.44 6.52
C THR A 47 -3.71 -7.37 5.43
N GLY A 48 -4.36 -6.83 4.39
CA GLY A 48 -4.81 -7.59 3.22
C GLY A 48 -3.65 -8.12 2.38
N LEU A 49 -2.60 -7.30 2.22
CA LEU A 49 -1.41 -7.66 1.45
C LEU A 49 -0.46 -8.61 2.20
N ALA A 50 -0.34 -8.45 3.52
CA ALA A 50 0.58 -9.23 4.36
C ALA A 50 -0.15 -9.84 5.58
N PRO A 51 -1.10 -10.78 5.37
CA PRO A 51 -1.90 -11.35 6.43
C PRO A 51 -1.03 -12.10 7.45
N GLY A 52 -1.22 -11.78 8.74
CA GLY A 52 -0.44 -12.37 9.84
C GLY A 52 0.82 -11.59 10.22
N SER A 53 1.16 -10.55 9.48
CA SER A 53 2.24 -9.62 9.85
C SER A 53 1.84 -8.78 11.05
N LYS A 54 2.74 -8.63 12.02
CA LYS A 54 2.56 -7.69 13.13
C LYS A 54 2.92 -6.28 12.66
N VAL A 55 1.93 -5.62 12.05
CA VAL A 55 2.07 -4.23 11.64
C VAL A 55 1.99 -3.33 12.87
N ASP A 56 3.09 -2.65 13.21
CA ASP A 56 3.06 -1.58 14.21
C ASP A 56 2.49 -0.31 13.56
N GLY A 57 1.36 0.19 14.08
CA GLY A 57 0.76 1.43 13.61
C GLY A 57 1.70 2.64 13.70
N LYS A 58 2.75 2.59 14.53
CA LYS A 58 3.83 3.59 14.54
C LYS A 58 4.70 3.51 13.29
N ALA A 59 4.98 2.31 12.78
CA ALA A 59 5.77 2.12 11.57
C ALA A 59 5.02 2.63 10.32
N LEU A 60 3.69 2.47 10.30
CA LEU A 60 2.83 3.04 9.25
C LEU A 60 2.79 4.58 9.23
N LYS A 61 3.23 5.26 10.29
CA LYS A 61 3.35 6.73 10.27
C LYS A 61 4.48 7.21 9.37
N SER A 62 5.48 6.37 9.14
CA SER A 62 6.61 6.64 8.26
C SER A 62 6.30 6.38 6.78
N VAL A 63 5.20 5.71 6.49
CA VAL A 63 4.73 5.43 5.13
C VAL A 63 3.92 6.63 4.64
N VAL A 64 4.49 7.40 3.70
CA VAL A 64 3.90 8.63 3.19
C VAL A 64 3.41 8.45 1.75
N THR A 65 4.21 7.80 0.91
CA THR A 65 3.94 7.60 -0.52
C THR A 65 3.62 6.14 -0.85
N VAL A 66 3.10 5.90 -2.07
CA VAL A 66 2.91 4.53 -2.59
C VAL A 66 4.25 3.77 -2.65
N ALA A 67 5.35 4.44 -3.04
CA ALA A 67 6.68 3.83 -3.00
C ALA A 67 7.09 3.42 -1.59
N ASP A 68 6.83 4.26 -0.57
CA ASP A 68 7.13 3.90 0.81
C ASP A 68 6.35 2.68 1.27
N LEU A 69 5.09 2.54 0.83
CA LEU A 69 4.25 1.39 1.15
C LEU A 69 4.80 0.11 0.53
N VAL A 70 5.24 0.17 -0.73
CA VAL A 70 5.87 -0.97 -1.41
C VAL A 70 7.15 -1.37 -0.69
N VAL A 71 8.03 -0.42 -0.37
CA VAL A 71 9.26 -0.68 0.38
C VAL A 71 8.95 -1.24 1.77
N PHE A 72 7.91 -0.74 2.42
CA PHE A 72 7.49 -1.23 3.73
C PHE A 72 7.06 -2.70 3.67
N LEU A 73 6.28 -3.08 2.66
CA LEU A 73 5.83 -4.46 2.44
C LEU A 73 6.98 -5.39 2.02
N ASP A 74 7.88 -4.92 1.16
CA ASP A 74 9.08 -5.69 0.77
C ASP A 74 9.98 -6.00 1.96
N ASN A 75 10.02 -5.13 2.98
CA ASN A 75 10.78 -5.36 4.21
C ASN A 75 10.04 -6.24 5.24
N LEU A 76 8.74 -6.52 5.03
CA LEU A 76 7.95 -7.42 5.87
C LEU A 76 7.98 -8.88 5.38
N ALA A 77 8.22 -9.09 4.08
CA ALA A 77 8.19 -10.40 3.41
C ALA A 77 9.46 -11.23 3.62
#